data_AF-A0A1R2BP34-F1
#
_entry.id   AF-A0A1R2BP34-F1
#
_cell.length_a   1.000
_cell.length_b   1.000
_cell.length_c   1.000
_cell.angle_alpha   90.00
_cell.angle_beta   90.00
_cell.angle_gamma   90.00
#
_symmetry.space_group_name_H-M   'P 1'
#
loop_
_entity.id
_entity.type
_entity.pdbx_description
1 polymer ?
#
loop_
_entity_poly.entity_id
_entity_poly.type
_entity_poly.pdbx_seq_one_letter_code
_entity_poly.pdbx_strand_id
1 'polypeptide(L)'
;MLLILKISAFLALSQGLSCPKYECKPSSMIFSPGTCLYSQGSTNYLSSCSAKEYCPFVSSKNSTCTTSPEPSNNPLYPGQTCAKDSDCLSDDCMNQVCIGKSGNSTCVTSSECDVGLYCNHDFLCEHQKYEFEKCYKDIDCKNDMGCYKWDYEKHGQCIKYYSLSRKEFVFDCENHFSMFCESGNCGGPGGKGVCIESIKPRYLLYACKSDEDCVGESFGWQFYGECECGINPSGNAYCKPFLGDYIGLQYLKMIKAWYESTEIKKCHTMIRSSVECMENWEDYEKYLKTYYWWQNYPYLQMNDACIKDLFTYYYWDLE
;
A
#
# COMPACT_ATOMS: atom_id res chain seq x y z
N MET A 1 51.76 28.48 32.22
CA MET A 1 50.78 29.10 31.30
C MET A 1 49.82 28.01 30.86
N LEU A 2 48.71 27.83 31.58
CA LEU A 2 47.72 26.79 31.32
C LEU A 2 46.72 27.29 30.25
N LEU A 3 46.55 26.53 29.17
CA LEU A 3 45.47 26.73 28.21
C LEU A 3 44.24 25.93 28.67
N ILE A 4 43.14 26.62 28.95
CA ILE A 4 41.83 26.02 29.25
C ILE A 4 41.05 25.94 27.94
N LEU A 5 40.85 24.72 27.41
CA LEU A 5 39.89 24.47 26.33
C LEU A 5 38.47 24.52 26.93
N LYS A 6 37.67 25.49 26.50
CA LYS A 6 36.22 25.49 26.70
C LYS A 6 35.58 24.62 25.63
N ILE A 7 35.06 23.46 26.03
CA ILE A 7 34.18 22.64 25.19
C ILE A 7 32.76 23.20 25.36
N SER A 8 32.26 23.90 24.34
CA SER A 8 30.87 24.31 24.26
C SER A 8 30.05 23.15 23.70
N ALA A 9 29.30 22.46 24.55
CA ALA A 9 28.29 21.50 24.13
C ALA A 9 27.07 22.25 23.58
N PHE A 10 26.85 22.19 22.27
CA PHE A 10 25.59 22.60 21.65
C PHE A 10 24.57 21.47 21.88
N LEU A 11 23.64 21.68 22.81
CA LEU A 11 22.41 20.89 22.91
C LEU A 11 21.51 21.29 21.75
N ALA A 12 21.49 20.50 20.68
CA ALA A 12 20.42 20.58 19.70
C ALA A 12 19.14 20.11 20.38
N LEU A 13 18.20 21.03 20.61
CA LEU A 13 16.83 20.67 20.96
C LEU A 13 16.23 19.94 19.75
N SER A 14 16.17 18.60 19.83
CA SER A 14 15.33 17.81 18.94
C SER A 14 13.89 18.31 19.12
N GLN A 15 13.38 19.03 18.12
CA GLN A 15 11.97 19.41 18.09
C GLN A 15 11.20 18.14 17.69
N GLY A 16 10.57 17.49 18.68
CA GLY A 16 9.70 16.35 18.42
C GLY A 16 8.57 16.71 17.47
N LEU A 17 8.04 15.71 16.77
CA LEU A 17 6.93 15.83 15.84
C LEU A 17 5.72 16.48 16.53
N SER A 18 5.26 17.61 15.99
CA SER A 18 4.08 18.33 16.50
C SER A 18 2.86 17.96 15.67
N CYS A 19 1.93 17.21 16.26
CA CYS A 19 0.74 16.73 15.55
C CYS A 19 -0.52 17.58 15.85
N PRO A 20 -1.33 17.85 14.82
CA PRO A 20 -2.64 18.47 15.02
C PRO A 20 -3.58 17.52 15.77
N LYS A 21 -4.50 18.10 16.55
CA LYS A 21 -5.56 17.36 17.23
C LYS A 21 -6.81 17.30 16.36
N TYR A 22 -7.56 16.22 16.46
CA TYR A 22 -8.84 16.03 15.77
C TYR A 22 -9.91 15.62 16.77
N GLU A 23 -10.95 16.43 16.89
CA GLU A 23 -12.01 16.22 17.87
C GLU A 23 -13.38 16.33 17.20
N CYS A 24 -14.36 15.60 17.70
CA CYS A 24 -15.73 15.79 17.25
C CYS A 24 -16.24 17.16 17.68
N LYS A 25 -17.00 17.82 16.79
CA LYS A 25 -17.60 19.12 17.05
C LYS A 25 -18.46 19.07 18.32
N PRO A 26 -18.17 19.89 19.35
CA PRO A 26 -19.00 19.98 20.53
C PRO A 26 -20.32 20.70 20.21
N SER A 27 -21.37 20.39 20.96
CA SER A 27 -22.71 20.99 20.76
C SER A 27 -22.75 22.51 20.94
N SER A 28 -21.80 23.08 21.68
CA SER A 28 -21.65 24.52 21.89
C SER A 28 -21.05 25.26 20.69
N MET A 29 -20.42 24.55 19.75
CA MET A 29 -19.73 25.15 18.61
C MET A 29 -20.67 25.23 17.41
N ILE A 30 -20.76 26.41 16.80
CA ILE A 30 -21.60 26.65 15.62
C ILE A 30 -20.70 26.70 14.39
N PHE A 31 -20.97 25.80 13.46
CA PHE A 31 -20.31 25.76 12.16
C PHE A 31 -21.17 26.48 11.12
N SER A 32 -20.53 27.12 10.15
CA SER A 32 -21.24 27.52 8.93
C SER A 32 -21.80 26.27 8.23
N PRO A 33 -22.97 26.36 7.58
CA PRO A 33 -23.57 25.22 6.87
C PRO A 33 -22.58 24.54 5.93
N GLY A 34 -22.55 23.20 5.94
CA GLY A 34 -21.66 22.40 5.10
C GLY A 34 -20.20 22.34 5.57
N THR A 35 -19.81 23.00 6.66
CA THR A 35 -18.44 22.86 7.21
C THR A 35 -18.29 21.48 7.85
N CYS A 36 -17.26 20.75 7.46
CA CYS A 36 -16.94 19.43 8.02
C CYS A 36 -15.66 19.42 8.85
N LEU A 37 -14.77 20.38 8.61
CA LEU A 37 -13.55 20.59 9.39
C LEU A 37 -13.43 22.07 9.71
N TYR A 38 -13.32 22.41 10.99
CA TYR A 38 -13.07 23.75 11.49
C TYR A 38 -11.79 23.76 12.32
N SER A 39 -10.78 24.50 11.87
CA SER A 39 -9.49 24.62 12.56
C SER A 39 -9.51 25.78 13.54
N GLN A 40 -9.19 25.52 14.80
CA GLN A 40 -9.02 26.53 15.85
C GLN A 40 -7.74 26.24 16.65
N GLY A 41 -6.71 27.07 16.45
CA GLY A 41 -5.38 26.82 17.04
C GLY A 41 -4.79 25.54 16.45
N SER A 42 -4.40 24.59 17.33
CA SER A 42 -3.86 23.28 16.94
C SER A 42 -4.91 22.17 16.84
N THR A 43 -6.20 22.49 17.04
CA THR A 43 -7.30 21.51 17.05
C THR A 43 -8.19 21.69 15.82
N ASN A 44 -8.54 20.59 15.18
CA ASN A 44 -9.49 20.52 14.09
C ASN A 44 -10.76 19.85 14.60
N TYR A 45 -11.87 20.59 14.58
CA TYR A 45 -13.18 20.09 14.99
C TYR A 45 -13.95 19.55 13.79
N LEU A 46 -14.54 18.37 13.95
CA LEU A 46 -15.11 17.60 12.86
C LEU A 46 -16.63 17.47 12.96
N SER A 47 -17.31 17.60 11.83
CA SER A 47 -18.76 17.39 11.69
C SER A 47 -19.01 16.51 10.47
N SER A 48 -19.94 15.57 10.58
CA SER A 48 -20.28 14.63 9.51
C SER A 48 -20.74 15.35 8.23
N CYS A 49 -20.43 14.75 7.09
CA CYS A 49 -20.98 15.11 5.79
C CYS A 49 -22.21 14.27 5.45
N SER A 50 -22.97 14.69 4.44
CA SER A 50 -24.07 13.88 3.90
C SER A 50 -23.52 12.62 3.22
N ALA A 51 -24.33 11.57 3.06
CA ALA A 51 -23.88 10.26 2.54
C ALA A 51 -23.23 10.25 1.13
N LYS A 52 -23.29 11.35 0.37
CA LYS A 52 -22.67 11.49 -0.98
C LYS A 52 -21.56 12.54 -1.02
N GLU A 53 -21.16 13.03 0.14
CA GLU A 53 -20.16 14.08 0.28
C GLU A 53 -19.01 13.56 1.15
N TYR A 54 -17.81 14.02 0.85
CA TYR A 54 -16.63 13.77 1.67
C TYR A 54 -16.09 15.10 2.19
N CYS A 55 -15.31 15.01 3.28
CA CYS A 55 -14.59 16.15 3.80
C CYS A 55 -13.18 16.17 3.21
N PRO A 56 -12.82 17.14 2.35
CA PRO A 56 -11.46 17.22 1.83
C PRO A 56 -10.49 17.49 2.97
N PHE A 57 -9.56 16.56 3.19
CA PHE A 57 -8.59 16.66 4.28
C PHE A 57 -7.56 17.73 3.95
N VAL A 58 -7.66 18.88 4.62
CA VAL A 58 -6.66 19.94 4.53
C VAL A 58 -6.18 20.24 5.94
N SER A 59 -4.96 19.82 6.24
CA SER A 59 -4.35 20.08 7.55
C SER A 59 -4.34 21.59 7.83
N SER A 60 -4.86 21.98 9.00
CA SER A 60 -4.81 23.36 9.51
C SER A 60 -5.57 24.41 8.66
N LYS A 61 -6.59 23.98 7.90
CA LYS A 61 -7.53 24.89 7.23
C LYS A 61 -8.94 24.35 7.33
N ASN A 62 -9.92 25.25 7.35
CA ASN A 62 -11.32 24.86 7.31
C ASN A 62 -11.65 24.17 5.99
N SER A 63 -12.49 23.14 6.06
CA SER A 63 -13.00 22.42 4.90
C SER A 63 -14.52 22.33 4.96
N THR A 64 -15.14 22.42 3.80
CA THR A 64 -16.56 22.16 3.60
C THR A 64 -16.75 20.82 2.90
N CYS A 65 -17.84 20.13 3.23
CA CYS A 65 -18.27 18.94 2.51
C CYS A 65 -18.34 19.24 1.02
N THR A 66 -17.78 18.34 0.22
CA THR A 66 -17.85 18.41 -1.24
C THR A 66 -18.36 17.07 -1.75
N THR A 67 -19.06 17.08 -2.89
CA THR A 67 -19.45 15.85 -3.57
C THR A 67 -18.22 15.00 -3.83
N SER A 68 -18.28 13.72 -3.44
CA SER A 68 -17.23 12.76 -3.78
C SER A 68 -16.96 12.82 -5.27
N PRO A 69 -15.67 12.84 -5.70
CA PRO A 69 -15.39 12.67 -7.12
C PRO A 69 -16.10 11.39 -7.56
N GLU A 70 -16.85 11.48 -8.66
CA GLU A 70 -17.37 10.28 -9.30
C GLU A 70 -16.20 9.29 -9.43
N PRO A 71 -16.41 7.99 -9.11
CA PRO A 71 -15.40 6.99 -9.37
C PRO A 71 -14.87 7.23 -10.78
N SER A 72 -13.54 7.34 -10.92
CA SER A 72 -12.99 7.50 -12.26
C SER A 72 -13.53 6.33 -13.08
N ASN A 73 -14.27 6.62 -14.15
CA ASN A 73 -14.72 5.64 -15.14
C ASN A 73 -13.48 5.16 -15.91
N ASN A 74 -12.54 4.57 -15.18
CA ASN A 74 -11.39 3.93 -15.77
C ASN A 74 -11.93 2.68 -16.44
N PRO A 75 -11.69 2.52 -17.75
CA PRO A 75 -12.12 1.33 -18.44
C PRO A 75 -11.54 0.08 -17.76
N LEU A 76 -12.39 -0.93 -17.61
CA LEU A 76 -12.11 -2.20 -16.96
C LEU A 76 -11.18 -3.05 -17.84
N TYR A 77 -10.21 -3.69 -17.23
CA TYR A 77 -9.30 -4.62 -17.89
C TYR A 77 -10.01 -5.95 -18.21
N PRO A 78 -9.51 -6.71 -19.20
CA PRO A 78 -9.95 -8.08 -19.43
C PRO A 78 -10.01 -8.92 -18.14
N GLY A 79 -11.02 -9.77 -17.99
CA GLY A 79 -11.24 -10.56 -16.78
C GLY A 79 -12.02 -9.87 -15.66
N GLN A 80 -12.16 -8.55 -15.68
CA GLN A 80 -13.02 -7.83 -14.73
C GLN A 80 -14.50 -7.94 -15.12
N THR A 81 -15.38 -7.87 -14.11
CA THR A 81 -16.83 -7.93 -14.31
C THR A 81 -17.37 -6.64 -14.91
N CYS A 82 -18.16 -6.73 -15.97
CA CYS A 82 -18.73 -5.59 -16.70
C CYS A 82 -20.25 -5.72 -16.87
N ALA A 83 -20.93 -4.58 -16.99
CA ALA A 83 -22.37 -4.54 -17.26
C ALA A 83 -22.68 -4.30 -18.75
N LYS A 84 -21.79 -3.57 -19.44
CA LYS A 84 -21.88 -3.26 -20.87
C LYS A 84 -20.49 -3.14 -21.48
N ASP A 85 -20.44 -3.23 -22.80
CA ASP A 85 -19.22 -3.17 -23.61
C ASP A 85 -18.35 -1.95 -23.28
N SER A 86 -18.95 -0.76 -23.17
CA SER A 86 -18.22 0.48 -22.90
C SER A 86 -17.68 0.64 -21.48
N ASP A 87 -17.94 -0.34 -20.60
CA ASP A 87 -17.23 -0.41 -19.32
C ASP A 87 -15.80 -0.96 -19.52
N CYS A 88 -15.57 -1.73 -20.58
CA CYS A 88 -14.31 -2.44 -20.85
C CYS A 88 -13.33 -1.61 -21.69
N LEU A 89 -12.04 -1.79 -21.43
CA LEU A 89 -10.96 -1.18 -22.24
C LEU A 89 -10.97 -1.64 -23.70
N SER A 90 -11.48 -2.85 -23.94
CA SER A 90 -11.65 -3.44 -25.27
C SER A 90 -12.95 -3.03 -25.96
N ASP A 91 -13.85 -2.31 -25.28
CA ASP A 91 -15.25 -2.13 -25.70
C ASP A 91 -15.98 -3.47 -25.96
N ASP A 92 -15.65 -4.54 -25.22
CA ASP A 92 -16.23 -5.87 -25.40
C ASP A 92 -16.49 -6.57 -24.05
N CYS A 93 -17.78 -6.69 -23.70
CA CYS A 93 -18.27 -7.31 -22.48
C CYS A 93 -19.04 -8.59 -22.81
N MET A 94 -18.36 -9.74 -22.76
CA MET A 94 -18.97 -11.02 -23.07
C MET A 94 -19.23 -11.83 -21.79
N ASN A 95 -20.48 -12.26 -21.60
CA ASN A 95 -20.90 -13.01 -20.40
C ASN A 95 -20.58 -12.28 -19.08
N GLN A 96 -20.78 -10.95 -19.05
CA GLN A 96 -20.49 -10.08 -17.90
C GLN A 96 -19.00 -9.99 -17.53
N VAL A 97 -18.10 -10.32 -18.45
CA VAL A 97 -16.64 -10.21 -18.24
C VAL A 97 -16.02 -9.50 -19.43
N CYS A 98 -15.12 -8.55 -19.17
CA CYS A 98 -14.37 -7.88 -20.22
C CYS A 98 -13.43 -8.88 -20.90
N ILE A 99 -13.42 -8.90 -22.23
CA ILE A 99 -12.54 -9.80 -22.99
C ILE A 99 -11.48 -9.03 -23.75
N GLY A 100 -10.25 -9.56 -23.73
CA GLY A 100 -9.12 -9.01 -24.48
C GLY A 100 -8.90 -9.73 -25.81
N LYS A 101 -7.86 -9.31 -26.53
CA LYS A 101 -7.41 -9.95 -27.76
C LYS A 101 -6.85 -11.35 -27.48
N SER A 102 -7.22 -12.30 -28.33
CA SER A 102 -6.78 -13.69 -28.24
C SER A 102 -5.31 -13.90 -28.62
N GLY A 103 -4.78 -15.08 -28.30
CA GLY A 103 -3.39 -15.43 -28.63
C GLY A 103 -3.06 -15.27 -30.11
N ASN A 104 -1.85 -14.79 -30.39
CA ASN A 104 -1.33 -14.42 -31.72
C ASN A 104 -2.05 -13.23 -32.41
N SER A 105 -2.98 -12.56 -31.74
CA SER A 105 -3.52 -11.28 -32.22
C SER A 105 -2.51 -10.16 -32.04
N THR A 106 -2.56 -9.14 -32.91
CA THR A 106 -1.67 -7.98 -32.81
C THR A 106 -2.07 -7.04 -31.67
N CYS A 107 -1.10 -6.54 -30.93
CA CYS A 107 -1.27 -5.66 -29.77
C CYS A 107 -0.23 -4.53 -29.76
N VAL A 108 -0.53 -3.41 -29.11
CA VAL A 108 0.45 -2.34 -28.85
C VAL A 108 0.86 -2.35 -27.38
N THR A 109 -0.09 -2.56 -26.49
CA THR A 109 0.12 -2.67 -25.05
C THR A 109 -0.41 -3.99 -24.51
N SER A 110 0.12 -4.43 -23.37
CA SER A 110 -0.35 -5.66 -22.73
C SER A 110 -1.79 -5.55 -22.23
N SER A 111 -2.32 -4.35 -22.00
CA SER A 111 -3.70 -4.12 -21.59
C SER A 111 -4.75 -4.54 -22.62
N GLU A 112 -4.34 -4.72 -23.88
CA GLU A 112 -5.23 -5.17 -24.96
C GLU A 112 -5.40 -6.69 -25.01
N CYS A 113 -4.48 -7.44 -24.40
CA CYS A 113 -4.47 -8.90 -24.48
C CYS A 113 -5.41 -9.51 -23.44
N ASP A 114 -5.93 -10.70 -23.73
CA ASP A 114 -6.83 -11.39 -22.80
C ASP A 114 -6.10 -11.90 -21.55
N VAL A 115 -6.87 -12.32 -20.54
CA VAL A 115 -6.34 -12.91 -19.30
C VAL A 115 -5.39 -14.07 -19.60
N GLY A 116 -4.25 -14.11 -18.89
CA GLY A 116 -3.21 -15.11 -19.11
C GLY A 116 -2.29 -14.83 -20.30
N LEU A 117 -2.49 -13.70 -20.99
CA LEU A 117 -1.65 -13.23 -22.08
C LEU A 117 -0.96 -11.91 -21.74
N TYR A 118 0.09 -11.58 -22.49
CA TYR A 118 0.76 -10.28 -22.46
C TYR A 118 1.17 -9.89 -23.90
N CYS A 119 1.42 -8.60 -24.13
CA CYS A 119 1.89 -8.14 -25.45
C CYS A 119 3.40 -8.28 -25.54
N ASN A 120 3.87 -9.19 -26.39
CA ASN A 120 5.29 -9.51 -26.50
C ASN A 120 6.06 -8.53 -27.40
N HIS A 121 7.36 -8.77 -27.58
CA HIS A 121 8.23 -7.92 -28.38
C HIS A 121 7.92 -7.90 -29.88
N ASP A 122 7.21 -8.91 -30.38
CA ASP A 122 6.76 -9.02 -31.77
C ASP A 122 5.37 -8.38 -31.97
N PHE A 123 4.86 -7.66 -30.96
CA PHE A 123 3.54 -7.02 -30.96
C PHE A 123 2.40 -8.03 -31.11
N LEU A 124 2.55 -9.22 -30.51
CA LEU A 124 1.54 -10.27 -30.48
C LEU A 124 1.16 -10.61 -29.04
N CYS A 125 -0.12 -10.92 -28.81
CA CYS A 125 -0.59 -11.47 -27.54
C CYS A 125 -0.07 -12.90 -27.37
N GLU A 126 0.81 -13.10 -26.39
CA GLU A 126 1.48 -14.35 -26.09
C GLU A 126 1.13 -14.82 -24.68
N HIS A 127 1.14 -16.14 -24.46
CA HIS A 127 0.93 -16.72 -23.13
C HIS A 127 1.99 -16.25 -22.12
N GLN A 128 1.53 -15.98 -20.89
CA GLN A 128 2.42 -15.75 -19.77
C GLN A 128 3.34 -16.95 -19.50
N LYS A 129 4.57 -16.62 -19.12
CA LYS A 129 5.69 -17.51 -18.95
C LYS A 129 5.66 -18.21 -17.59
N TYR A 130 6.10 -19.46 -17.60
CA TYR A 130 6.25 -20.34 -16.46
C TYR A 130 7.53 -20.05 -15.68
N GLU A 131 7.63 -20.65 -14.51
CA GLU A 131 8.80 -20.56 -13.63
C GLU A 131 10.11 -20.90 -14.37
N PHE A 132 11.16 -20.12 -14.10
CA PHE A 132 12.49 -20.19 -14.73
C PHE A 132 12.56 -19.80 -16.21
N GLU A 133 11.44 -19.50 -16.86
CA GLU A 133 11.47 -18.97 -18.23
C GLU A 133 11.93 -17.51 -18.25
N LYS A 134 12.55 -17.13 -19.37
CA LYS A 134 13.15 -15.80 -19.57
C LYS A 134 12.10 -14.71 -19.69
N CYS A 135 12.16 -13.69 -18.83
CA CYS A 135 11.23 -12.57 -18.80
C CYS A 135 11.95 -11.21 -18.92
N TYR A 136 11.20 -10.15 -19.24
CA TYR A 136 11.69 -8.77 -19.24
C TYR A 136 10.93 -7.86 -18.28
N LYS A 137 9.69 -8.22 -17.95
CA LYS A 137 8.79 -7.51 -17.03
C LYS A 137 7.95 -8.53 -16.29
N ASP A 138 7.43 -8.16 -15.13
CA ASP A 138 6.54 -9.02 -14.33
C ASP A 138 5.34 -9.49 -15.12
N ILE A 139 4.84 -8.65 -16.03
CA ILE A 139 3.68 -8.95 -16.86
C ILE A 139 3.89 -10.14 -17.80
N ASP A 140 5.15 -10.45 -18.15
CA ASP A 140 5.52 -11.61 -18.95
C ASP A 140 5.26 -12.90 -18.18
N CYS A 141 5.40 -12.89 -16.86
CA CYS A 141 5.28 -14.06 -15.99
C CYS A 141 3.83 -14.27 -15.57
N LYS A 142 3.46 -15.51 -15.25
CA LYS A 142 2.16 -15.82 -14.64
C LYS A 142 1.91 -14.95 -13.40
N ASN A 143 0.64 -14.71 -13.09
CA ASN A 143 0.27 -13.71 -12.08
C ASN A 143 0.76 -14.01 -10.65
N ASP A 144 1.11 -15.26 -10.34
CA ASP A 144 1.73 -15.70 -9.08
C ASP A 144 3.26 -15.53 -9.06
N MET A 145 3.84 -14.95 -10.10
CA MET A 145 5.29 -14.81 -10.31
C MET A 145 5.66 -13.39 -10.77
N GLY A 146 6.87 -12.97 -10.42
CA GLY A 146 7.49 -11.74 -10.90
C GLY A 146 8.69 -12.03 -11.80
N CYS A 147 9.13 -11.03 -12.55
CA CYS A 147 10.33 -11.13 -13.36
C CYS A 147 11.56 -10.79 -12.53
N TYR A 148 12.17 -11.82 -11.96
CA TYR A 148 13.34 -11.69 -11.11
C TYR A 148 14.59 -11.45 -11.97
N LYS A 149 15.13 -10.22 -11.92
CA LYS A 149 16.30 -9.80 -12.69
C LYS A 149 17.56 -9.87 -11.83
N TRP A 150 18.64 -10.37 -12.40
CA TRP A 150 19.99 -10.17 -11.85
C TRP A 150 20.52 -8.81 -12.33
N ASP A 151 21.09 -8.03 -11.41
CA ASP A 151 21.55 -6.63 -11.54
C ASP A 151 21.92 -6.12 -12.95
N TYR A 152 22.79 -6.83 -13.67
CA TYR A 152 23.33 -6.36 -14.96
C TYR A 152 22.59 -6.93 -16.18
N GLU A 153 21.63 -7.83 -15.95
CA GLU A 153 20.95 -8.53 -17.03
C GLU A 153 19.75 -7.73 -17.54
N LYS A 154 19.66 -7.63 -18.88
CA LYS A 154 18.50 -7.03 -19.54
C LYS A 154 17.21 -7.86 -19.37
N HIS A 155 17.35 -9.09 -18.89
CA HIS A 155 16.27 -10.06 -18.71
C HIS A 155 16.40 -10.71 -17.34
N GLY A 156 15.33 -11.33 -16.89
CA GLY A 156 15.28 -12.12 -15.68
C GLY A 156 14.71 -13.50 -15.95
N GLN A 157 14.38 -14.18 -14.86
CA GLN A 157 13.56 -15.38 -14.89
C GLN A 157 12.27 -15.17 -14.11
N CYS A 158 11.20 -15.83 -14.54
CA CYS A 158 9.98 -15.85 -13.76
C CYS A 158 10.20 -16.66 -12.48
N ILE A 159 10.01 -16.01 -11.34
CA ILE A 159 10.16 -16.61 -10.01
C ILE A 159 8.89 -16.30 -9.22
N LYS A 160 8.42 -17.27 -8.44
CA LYS A 160 7.26 -17.09 -7.57
C LYS A 160 7.49 -15.97 -6.57
N TYR A 161 6.45 -15.18 -6.32
CA TYR A 161 6.48 -14.21 -5.24
C TYR A 161 6.66 -14.91 -3.89
N TYR A 162 7.39 -14.26 -2.99
CA TYR A 162 7.67 -14.72 -1.63
C TYR A 162 8.29 -16.13 -1.53
N SER A 163 9.10 -16.53 -2.52
CA SER A 163 9.68 -17.88 -2.60
C SER A 163 11.16 -17.96 -2.21
N LEU A 164 11.88 -16.85 -2.25
CA LEU A 164 13.31 -16.82 -1.93
C LEU A 164 13.53 -16.90 -0.42
N SER A 165 14.28 -17.90 -0.02
CA SER A 165 14.66 -18.18 1.36
C SER A 165 15.66 -17.15 1.89
N ARG A 166 15.80 -17.12 3.22
CA ARG A 166 16.79 -16.30 3.90
C ARG A 166 18.19 -16.49 3.31
N LYS A 167 18.93 -15.39 3.15
CA LYS A 167 20.28 -15.25 2.57
C LYS A 167 20.38 -15.40 1.06
N GLU A 168 19.28 -15.71 0.36
CA GLU A 168 19.29 -15.64 -1.10
C GLU A 168 19.42 -14.18 -1.55
N PHE A 169 20.13 -13.95 -2.65
CA PHE A 169 20.33 -12.62 -3.21
C PHE A 169 19.04 -12.08 -3.79
N VAL A 170 18.87 -10.77 -3.73
CA VAL A 170 17.82 -10.00 -4.41
C VAL A 170 18.38 -8.69 -4.94
N PHE A 171 17.79 -8.21 -6.03
CA PHE A 171 18.21 -6.99 -6.74
C PHE A 171 17.10 -5.93 -6.82
N ASP A 172 15.97 -6.19 -6.15
CA ASP A 172 14.82 -5.30 -5.98
C ASP A 172 14.71 -4.82 -4.52
N CYS A 173 15.83 -4.76 -3.79
CA CYS A 173 15.82 -4.47 -2.37
C CYS A 173 15.70 -2.95 -2.10
N GLU A 174 14.48 -2.45 -2.19
CA GLU A 174 14.14 -1.04 -1.95
C GLU A 174 13.43 -0.89 -0.60
N ASN A 175 13.89 0.05 0.23
CA ASN A 175 13.32 0.31 1.57
C ASN A 175 13.18 -0.97 2.42
N HIS A 176 14.15 -1.87 2.32
CA HIS A 176 14.16 -3.16 3.01
C HIS A 176 13.00 -4.11 2.67
N PHE A 177 12.37 -3.89 1.52
CA PHE A 177 11.29 -4.71 0.98
C PHE A 177 11.74 -5.41 -0.31
N SER A 178 11.32 -6.66 -0.46
CA SER A 178 11.40 -7.39 -1.73
C SER A 178 10.25 -8.38 -1.77
N MET A 179 9.51 -8.38 -2.87
CA MET A 179 8.36 -9.27 -3.05
C MET A 179 8.78 -10.70 -3.42
N PHE A 180 10.07 -10.96 -3.62
CA PHE A 180 10.60 -12.30 -3.85
C PHE A 180 11.03 -12.98 -2.56
N CYS A 181 11.44 -12.22 -1.54
CA CYS A 181 11.84 -12.78 -0.25
C CYS A 181 10.64 -13.34 0.51
N GLU A 182 10.78 -14.53 1.09
CA GLU A 182 9.71 -15.18 1.87
C GLU A 182 9.21 -14.30 3.02
N SER A 183 10.10 -13.55 3.67
CA SER A 183 9.74 -12.62 4.75
C SER A 183 9.11 -11.30 4.26
N GLY A 184 9.14 -11.04 2.95
CA GLY A 184 8.93 -9.73 2.35
C GLY A 184 10.06 -8.73 2.61
N ASN A 185 11.11 -9.11 3.36
CA ASN A 185 12.19 -8.22 3.75
C ASN A 185 13.54 -8.63 3.16
N CYS A 186 14.32 -7.61 2.83
CA CYS A 186 15.68 -7.73 2.33
C CYS A 186 16.61 -6.73 3.03
N GLY A 187 17.91 -6.99 3.00
CA GLY A 187 18.91 -6.08 3.54
C GLY A 187 20.18 -6.05 2.69
N GLY A 188 20.68 -4.85 2.43
CA GLY A 188 21.91 -4.60 1.68
C GLY A 188 21.93 -3.18 1.09
N PRO A 189 23.10 -2.70 0.63
CA PRO A 189 23.24 -1.37 0.09
C PRO A 189 22.79 -1.26 -1.39
N GLY A 190 22.13 -0.15 -1.73
CA GLY A 190 21.97 0.31 -3.12
C GLY A 190 21.08 -0.58 -3.99
N GLY A 191 19.90 -1.00 -3.50
CA GLY A 191 18.94 -1.82 -4.24
C GLY A 191 19.29 -3.30 -4.30
N LYS A 192 20.50 -3.68 -3.88
CA LYS A 192 20.98 -5.05 -3.85
C LYS A 192 21.04 -5.51 -2.43
N GLY A 193 20.58 -6.73 -2.19
CA GLY A 193 20.58 -7.28 -0.86
C GLY A 193 20.50 -8.78 -0.85
N VAL A 194 20.26 -9.27 0.36
CA VAL A 194 19.87 -10.64 0.61
C VAL A 194 18.55 -10.64 1.33
N CYS A 195 17.77 -11.70 1.14
CA CYS A 195 16.58 -11.92 1.94
C CYS A 195 16.95 -12.08 3.41
N ILE A 196 16.29 -11.31 4.27
CA ILE A 196 16.50 -11.33 5.72
C ILE A 196 15.24 -11.85 6.41
N GLU A 197 15.32 -12.11 7.71
CA GLU A 197 14.11 -12.38 8.50
C GLU A 197 13.27 -11.10 8.63
N SER A 198 11.97 -11.25 8.89
CA SER A 198 11.09 -10.09 9.07
C SER A 198 11.63 -9.16 10.15
N ILE A 199 11.62 -7.85 9.87
CA ILE A 199 12.10 -6.83 10.79
C ILE A 199 11.12 -6.75 11.96
N LYS A 200 11.60 -7.04 13.18
CA LYS A 200 10.77 -7.04 14.38
C LYS A 200 10.89 -5.71 15.13
N PRO A 201 9.79 -5.16 15.66
CA PRO A 201 9.83 -3.93 16.43
C PRO A 201 10.60 -4.14 17.75
N ARG A 202 11.32 -3.11 18.19
CA ARG A 202 11.93 -3.06 19.53
C ARG A 202 11.13 -2.24 20.54
N TYR A 203 10.05 -1.60 20.09
CA TYR A 203 9.17 -0.80 20.93
C TYR A 203 8.01 -1.65 21.48
N LEU A 204 7.63 -1.40 22.74
CA LEU A 204 6.47 -2.04 23.39
C LEU A 204 5.15 -1.31 23.10
N LEU A 205 5.23 -0.03 22.75
CA LEU A 205 4.12 0.83 22.39
C LEU A 205 4.45 1.46 21.04
N TYR A 206 3.47 1.55 20.15
CA TYR A 206 3.67 2.18 18.85
C TYR A 206 3.75 3.71 18.92
N ALA A 207 3.54 4.35 20.07
CA ALA A 207 3.60 5.81 20.18
C ALA A 207 5.05 6.32 20.00
N CYS A 208 5.20 7.42 19.25
CA CYS A 208 6.51 7.98 18.93
C CYS A 208 6.49 9.52 18.97
N LYS A 209 7.68 10.11 18.99
CA LYS A 209 7.93 11.56 18.85
C LYS A 209 8.83 11.86 17.67
N SER A 210 9.61 10.90 17.21
CA SER A 210 10.43 10.97 16.00
C SER A 210 10.65 9.57 15.44
N ASP A 211 11.16 9.49 14.22
CA ASP A 211 11.55 8.24 13.55
C ASP A 211 12.58 7.42 14.36
N GLU A 212 13.37 8.09 15.21
CA GLU A 212 14.34 7.45 16.10
C GLU A 212 13.69 6.58 17.18
N ASP A 213 12.40 6.80 17.48
CA ASP A 213 11.64 5.93 18.40
C ASP A 213 11.17 4.65 17.69
N CYS A 214 11.12 4.66 16.35
CA CYS A 214 10.57 3.59 15.52
C CYS A 214 11.65 2.61 15.08
N VAL A 215 12.28 1.94 16.04
CA VAL A 215 13.41 1.03 15.76
C VAL A 215 12.94 -0.42 15.61
N GLY A 216 13.30 -1.01 14.48
CA GLY A 216 13.19 -2.43 14.19
C GLY A 216 14.56 -3.11 14.19
N GLU A 217 14.58 -4.44 14.33
CA GLU A 217 15.79 -5.24 14.26
C GLU A 217 15.58 -6.51 13.42
N SER A 218 16.57 -6.80 12.59
CA SER A 218 16.71 -8.10 11.91
C SER A 218 18.19 -8.36 11.66
N PHE A 219 18.63 -9.60 11.83
CA PHE A 219 20.01 -10.00 11.55
C PHE A 219 21.09 -9.20 12.32
N GLY A 220 20.75 -8.67 13.50
CA GLY A 220 21.65 -7.79 14.28
C GLY A 220 21.84 -6.39 13.67
N TRP A 221 21.10 -6.06 12.61
CA TRP A 221 21.01 -4.74 12.03
C TRP A 221 19.80 -4.01 12.58
N GLN A 222 19.97 -2.71 12.81
CA GLN A 222 18.89 -1.81 13.19
C GLN A 222 18.29 -1.16 11.96
N PHE A 223 16.97 -1.06 11.97
CA PHE A 223 16.17 -0.43 10.93
C PHE A 223 15.34 0.67 11.58
N TYR A 224 15.18 1.79 10.89
CA TYR A 224 14.40 2.92 11.37
C TYR A 224 13.15 3.01 10.51
N GLY A 225 11.99 3.00 11.17
CA GLY A 225 10.69 3.21 10.56
C GLY A 225 10.30 4.69 10.63
N GLU A 226 9.06 4.96 10.22
CA GLU A 226 8.53 6.32 10.17
C GLU A 226 7.57 6.56 11.33
N CYS A 227 7.70 7.71 11.97
CA CYS A 227 6.79 8.22 12.98
C CYS A 227 5.80 9.19 12.32
N GLU A 228 4.51 8.84 12.29
CA GLU A 228 3.48 9.66 11.66
C GLU A 228 2.41 10.13 12.64
N CYS A 229 1.89 11.34 12.41
CA CYS A 229 0.79 11.87 13.19
C CYS A 229 -0.48 11.07 12.95
N GLY A 230 -1.11 10.58 14.02
CA GLY A 230 -2.44 10.00 13.91
C GLY A 230 -3.53 11.05 13.75
N ILE A 231 -4.72 10.62 13.32
CA ILE A 231 -5.92 11.46 13.31
C ILE A 231 -6.68 11.17 14.60
N ASN A 232 -6.30 11.84 15.69
CA ASN A 232 -6.85 11.57 17.02
C ASN A 232 -6.98 12.82 17.90
N PRO A 233 -7.80 12.76 18.98
CA PRO A 233 -8.03 13.89 19.88
C PRO A 233 -6.79 14.37 20.65
N SER A 234 -5.84 13.46 20.90
CA SER A 234 -4.65 13.77 21.69
C SER A 234 -3.54 14.43 20.89
N GLY A 235 -3.57 14.34 19.55
CA GLY A 235 -2.46 14.73 18.70
C GLY A 235 -1.25 13.82 18.92
N ASN A 236 -1.48 12.52 19.11
CA ASN A 236 -0.40 11.54 19.25
C ASN A 236 0.08 11.06 17.89
N ALA A 237 1.38 10.79 17.79
CA ALA A 237 2.00 10.11 16.65
C ALA A 237 2.29 8.65 16.97
N TYR A 238 2.35 7.83 15.92
CA TYR A 238 2.63 6.40 16.01
C TYR A 238 3.59 5.94 14.93
N CYS A 239 4.43 4.97 15.26
CA CYS A 239 5.30 4.29 14.33
C CYS A 239 4.45 3.51 13.31
N LYS A 240 4.82 3.62 12.04
CA LYS A 240 4.38 2.65 11.04
C LYS A 240 4.90 1.26 11.45
N PRO A 241 4.04 0.23 11.39
CA PRO A 241 4.47 -1.13 11.68
C PRO A 241 5.51 -1.58 10.65
N PHE A 242 6.45 -2.43 11.05
CA PHE A 242 7.29 -3.23 10.16
C PHE A 242 6.58 -4.53 9.76
N LEU A 243 7.01 -5.17 8.67
CA LEU A 243 6.40 -6.42 8.22
C LEU A 243 6.49 -7.56 9.25
N GLY A 244 7.44 -7.49 10.19
CA GLY A 244 7.55 -8.43 11.30
C GLY A 244 6.71 -8.08 12.54
N ASP A 245 6.04 -6.93 12.58
CA ASP A 245 5.01 -6.64 13.58
C ASP A 245 3.79 -7.55 13.36
N TYR A 246 2.96 -7.72 14.40
CA TYR A 246 1.73 -8.50 14.29
C TYR A 246 0.87 -8.07 13.09
N ILE A 247 0.73 -6.76 12.88
CA ILE A 247 -0.08 -6.17 11.80
C ILE A 247 0.53 -6.48 10.44
N GLY A 248 1.85 -6.29 10.31
CA GLY A 248 2.60 -6.61 9.10
C GLY A 248 2.54 -8.10 8.75
N LEU A 249 2.61 -8.97 9.75
CA LEU A 249 2.49 -10.42 9.56
C LEU A 249 1.07 -10.83 9.11
N GLN A 250 0.01 -10.17 9.59
CA GLN A 250 -1.34 -10.42 9.08
C GLN A 250 -1.45 -10.01 7.61
N TYR A 251 -0.95 -8.83 7.25
CA TYR A 251 -0.93 -8.38 5.85
C TYR A 251 -0.10 -9.33 4.96
N LEU A 252 1.12 -9.67 5.37
CA LEU A 252 2.00 -10.59 4.64
C LEU A 252 1.34 -11.95 4.42
N LYS A 253 0.62 -12.47 5.42
CA LYS A 253 -0.15 -13.71 5.29
C LYS A 253 -1.23 -13.59 4.21
N MET A 254 -2.00 -12.50 4.21
CA MET A 254 -3.09 -12.31 3.25
C MET A 254 -2.57 -12.11 1.83
N ILE A 255 -1.51 -11.31 1.62
CA ILE A 255 -0.96 -11.11 0.28
C ILE A 255 -0.32 -12.38 -0.30
N LYS A 256 0.30 -13.22 0.54
CA LYS A 256 0.78 -14.54 0.10
C LYS A 256 -0.37 -15.45 -0.32
N ALA A 257 -1.43 -15.51 0.49
CA ALA A 257 -2.62 -16.30 0.16
C ALA A 257 -3.25 -15.86 -1.16
N TRP A 258 -3.24 -14.56 -1.47
CA TRP A 258 -3.67 -14.06 -2.77
C TRP A 258 -2.83 -14.61 -3.93
N TYR A 259 -1.50 -14.54 -3.84
CA TYR A 259 -0.61 -15.07 -4.90
C TYR A 259 -0.67 -16.59 -5.03
N GLU A 260 -1.04 -17.30 -3.97
CA GLU A 260 -1.27 -18.75 -3.99
C GLU A 260 -2.69 -19.14 -4.46
N SER A 261 -3.60 -18.17 -4.57
CA SER A 261 -5.01 -18.40 -4.91
C SER A 261 -5.19 -18.87 -6.36
N THR A 262 -6.35 -19.44 -6.66
CA THR A 262 -6.72 -19.73 -8.06
C THR A 262 -7.32 -18.52 -8.77
N GLU A 263 -7.84 -17.58 -7.99
CA GLU A 263 -8.54 -16.36 -8.38
C GLU A 263 -7.60 -15.40 -9.09
N ILE A 264 -6.33 -15.34 -8.66
CA ILE A 264 -5.32 -14.52 -9.32
C ILE A 264 -5.13 -14.88 -10.80
N LYS A 265 -5.48 -16.11 -11.22
CA LYS A 265 -5.41 -16.53 -12.64
C LYS A 265 -6.53 -15.95 -13.50
N LYS A 266 -7.56 -15.37 -12.87
CA LYS A 266 -8.65 -14.64 -13.55
C LYS A 266 -8.29 -13.16 -13.76
N CYS A 267 -7.20 -12.70 -13.14
CA CYS A 267 -6.74 -11.33 -13.26
C CYS A 267 -6.02 -11.07 -14.57
N HIS A 268 -6.25 -9.89 -15.14
CA HIS A 268 -5.35 -9.37 -16.15
C HIS A 268 -3.97 -9.05 -15.54
N THR A 269 -2.92 -9.34 -16.31
CA THR A 269 -1.51 -9.24 -15.90
C THR A 269 -1.12 -7.87 -15.33
N MET A 270 -1.73 -6.80 -15.83
CA MET A 270 -1.46 -5.40 -15.45
C MET A 270 -2.04 -4.99 -14.08
N ILE A 271 -3.03 -5.73 -13.59
CA ILE A 271 -3.77 -5.40 -12.35
C ILE A 271 -3.75 -6.56 -11.34
N ARG A 272 -2.85 -7.54 -11.52
CA ARG A 272 -2.75 -8.75 -10.69
C ARG A 272 -2.61 -8.51 -9.17
N SER A 273 -2.11 -7.34 -8.78
CA SER A 273 -1.87 -6.96 -7.38
C SER A 273 -2.83 -5.87 -6.90
N SER A 274 -3.80 -5.48 -7.73
CA SER A 274 -4.73 -4.40 -7.42
C SER A 274 -5.93 -4.92 -6.64
N VAL A 275 -6.52 -4.06 -5.80
CA VAL A 275 -7.70 -4.42 -5.00
C VAL A 275 -8.90 -4.73 -5.90
N GLU A 276 -9.00 -4.06 -7.04
CA GLU A 276 -10.05 -4.27 -8.03
C GLU A 276 -10.01 -5.68 -8.61
N CYS A 277 -8.81 -6.29 -8.72
CA CYS A 277 -8.74 -7.67 -9.18
C CYS A 277 -9.06 -8.70 -8.10
N MET A 278 -8.90 -8.32 -6.84
CA MET A 278 -9.18 -9.17 -5.69
C MET A 278 -10.65 -9.19 -5.31
N GLU A 279 -11.50 -8.33 -5.88
CA GLU A 279 -12.89 -8.11 -5.46
C GLU A 279 -13.74 -9.39 -5.40
N ASN A 280 -13.47 -10.36 -6.30
CA ASN A 280 -14.17 -11.64 -6.36
C ASN A 280 -13.50 -12.76 -5.55
N TRP A 281 -12.47 -12.46 -4.75
CA TRP A 281 -11.80 -13.42 -3.87
C TRP A 281 -12.57 -13.58 -2.56
N GLU A 282 -12.74 -14.82 -2.09
CA GLU A 282 -13.50 -15.10 -0.86
C GLU A 282 -12.96 -14.37 0.38
N ASP A 283 -11.66 -14.10 0.41
CA ASP A 283 -10.95 -13.44 1.51
C ASP A 283 -10.77 -11.93 1.27
N TYR A 284 -11.44 -11.34 0.26
CA TYR A 284 -11.25 -9.95 -0.18
C TYR A 284 -11.44 -8.92 0.94
N GLU A 285 -12.56 -8.94 1.66
CA GLU A 285 -12.83 -7.96 2.72
C GLU A 285 -11.79 -8.04 3.84
N LYS A 286 -11.40 -9.26 4.20
CA LYS A 286 -10.36 -9.51 5.20
C LYS A 286 -9.00 -9.02 4.71
N TYR A 287 -8.67 -9.24 3.43
CA TYR A 287 -7.47 -8.68 2.82
C TYR A 287 -7.50 -7.15 2.91
N LEU A 288 -8.57 -6.50 2.44
CA LEU A 288 -8.71 -5.04 2.48
C LEU A 288 -8.55 -4.50 3.89
N LYS A 289 -9.19 -5.13 4.88
CA LYS A 289 -9.09 -4.72 6.28
C LYS A 289 -7.66 -4.79 6.79
N THR A 290 -6.94 -5.88 6.51
CA THR A 290 -5.51 -6.00 6.88
C THR A 290 -4.61 -5.05 6.11
N TYR A 291 -4.89 -4.82 4.82
CA TYR A 291 -4.17 -3.87 3.97
C TYR A 291 -4.30 -2.44 4.50
N TYR A 292 -5.53 -1.98 4.76
CA TYR A 292 -5.77 -0.66 5.31
C TYR A 292 -5.21 -0.51 6.73
N TRP A 293 -5.29 -1.57 7.54
CA TRP A 293 -4.69 -1.55 8.88
C TRP A 293 -3.18 -1.37 8.81
N TRP A 294 -2.52 -2.09 7.92
CA TRP A 294 -1.09 -2.02 7.67
C TRP A 294 -0.66 -0.64 7.15
N GLN A 295 -1.30 -0.16 6.07
CA GLN A 295 -0.93 1.09 5.39
C GLN A 295 -1.24 2.35 6.21
N ASN A 296 -2.33 2.33 6.98
CA ASN A 296 -2.85 3.51 7.67
C ASN A 296 -2.81 3.37 9.20
N TYR A 297 -1.98 2.46 9.73
CA TYR A 297 -1.96 2.16 11.16
C TYR A 297 -1.93 3.41 12.06
N PRO A 298 -1.05 4.41 11.83
CA PRO A 298 -1.01 5.62 12.68
C PRO A 298 -2.32 6.40 12.66
N TYR A 299 -2.99 6.48 11.51
CA TYR A 299 -4.26 7.20 11.36
C TYR A 299 -5.44 6.51 12.02
N LEU A 300 -5.37 5.19 12.26
CA LEU A 300 -6.44 4.39 12.85
C LEU A 300 -6.41 4.38 14.38
N GLN A 301 -5.35 4.90 15.00
CA GLN A 301 -5.19 4.85 16.45
C GLN A 301 -6.06 5.88 17.16
N MET A 302 -6.83 5.41 18.15
CA MET A 302 -7.64 6.26 19.04
C MET A 302 -8.59 7.21 18.29
N ASN A 303 -9.22 6.76 17.21
CA ASN A 303 -10.24 7.53 16.50
C ASN A 303 -11.54 7.60 17.30
N ASP A 304 -12.02 8.82 17.53
CA ASP A 304 -13.41 9.07 17.93
C ASP A 304 -14.38 8.77 16.78
N ALA A 305 -15.66 8.60 17.09
CA ALA A 305 -16.70 8.22 16.12
C ALA A 305 -16.71 9.10 14.85
N CYS A 306 -16.67 10.42 15.00
CA CYS A 306 -16.66 11.31 13.82
C CYS A 306 -15.42 11.15 12.94
N ILE A 307 -14.28 10.72 13.49
CA ILE A 307 -13.05 10.45 12.71
C ILE A 307 -13.20 9.14 11.95
N LYS A 308 -13.81 8.14 12.58
CA LYS A 308 -14.16 6.87 11.93
C LYS A 308 -15.03 7.13 10.71
N ASP A 309 -16.12 7.86 10.91
CA ASP A 309 -17.10 8.14 9.87
C ASP A 309 -16.54 9.00 8.72
N LEU A 310 -15.67 9.98 9.02
CA LEU A 310 -15.20 10.94 8.01
C LEU A 310 -13.93 10.53 7.28
N PHE A 311 -12.94 9.98 7.99
CA PHE A 311 -11.58 9.86 7.47
C PHE A 311 -11.05 8.43 7.44
N THR A 312 -11.66 7.51 8.18
CA THR A 312 -11.15 6.13 8.32
C THR A 312 -12.23 5.07 8.10
N TYR A 313 -13.35 5.46 7.48
CA TYR A 313 -14.52 4.61 7.24
C TYR A 313 -14.16 3.39 6.40
N TYR A 314 -13.24 3.55 5.44
CA TYR A 314 -12.72 2.47 4.59
C TYR A 314 -12.13 1.28 5.37
N TYR A 315 -11.77 1.47 6.64
CA TYR A 315 -11.32 0.41 7.54
C TYR A 315 -12.40 -0.01 8.53
N TRP A 316 -13.10 0.96 9.14
CA TRP A 316 -14.06 0.69 10.22
C TRP A 316 -15.38 0.10 9.75
N ASP A 317 -15.76 0.32 8.49
CA ASP A 317 -16.99 -0.21 7.89
C ASP A 317 -16.82 -1.63 7.33
N LEU A 318 -15.58 -2.14 7.25
CA LEU A 318 -15.30 -3.53 6.86
C LEU A 318 -15.55 -4.47 8.04
N GLU A 319 -16.26 -5.58 7.78
CA GLU A 319 -16.59 -6.60 8.80
C GLU A 319 -15.37 -7.37 9.32
#